data_AF-A0A1F9VLS7-F1
#
_entry.id   AF-A0A1F9VLS7-F1
#
_cell.length_a   1.000
_cell.length_b   1.000
_cell.length_c   1.000
_cell.angle_alpha   90.00
_cell.angle_beta   90.00
_cell.angle_gamma   90.00
#
_symmetry.space_group_name_H-M   'P 1'
#
loop_
_entity.id
_entity.type
_entity.pdbx_description
1 polymer ?
#
loop_
_entity_poly.entity_id
_entity_poly.type
_entity_poly.pdbx_seq_one_letter_code
_entity_poly.pdbx_strand_id
1 'polypeptide(L)'
;MKVPRYFLTDILIFWLPAVIIYLFLRKKTNSLQKKAFWINLLIWCPVTFAAEYLYLWADIWNFSEEFDPLLGISIFGAPIEEFAFWFGAPVFYTMLYMLFDYLDRKYWHRRKYAR
;
A
#
# COMPACT_ATOMS: atom_id res chain seq x y z
N MET A 1 22.30 6.55 17.23
CA MET A 1 20.85 6.32 17.05
C MET A 1 20.71 5.21 16.02
N LYS A 2 20.15 4.05 16.39
CA LYS A 2 19.87 2.97 15.42
C LYS A 2 18.75 3.46 14.48
N VAL A 3 18.88 3.15 13.19
CA VAL A 3 17.94 3.59 12.15
C VAL A 3 16.75 2.62 12.10
N PRO A 4 15.49 3.08 12.06
CA PRO A 4 14.30 2.22 11.97
C PRO A 4 14.16 1.71 10.53
N ARG A 5 14.86 0.61 10.20
CA ARG A 5 15.02 0.13 8.82
C ARG A 5 13.70 -0.41 8.28
N TYR A 6 12.92 -1.11 9.09
CA TYR A 6 11.63 -1.65 8.72
C TYR A 6 10.68 -0.56 8.27
N PHE A 7 10.48 0.47 9.11
CA PHE A 7 9.67 1.63 8.76
C PHE A 7 10.13 2.30 7.46
N LEU A 8 11.44 2.53 7.31
CA LEU A 8 11.98 3.12 6.08
C LEU A 8 11.74 2.22 4.86
N THR A 9 11.83 0.90 5.04
CA THR A 9 11.57 -0.08 3.98
C THR A 9 10.11 0.00 3.54
N ASP A 10 9.16 0.11 4.46
CA ASP A 10 7.73 0.26 4.13
C ASP A 10 7.47 1.55 3.35
N ILE A 11 8.09 2.66 3.77
CA ILE A 11 7.98 3.94 3.07
C ILE A 11 8.58 3.84 1.66
N LEU A 12 9.76 3.25 1.51
CA LEU A 12 10.47 3.19 0.23
C LEU A 12 9.86 2.19 -0.75
N ILE A 13 9.30 1.08 -0.27
CA ILE A 13 8.74 0.02 -1.12
C ILE A 13 7.27 0.30 -1.45
N PHE A 14 6.46 0.73 -0.47
CA PHE A 14 5.03 0.88 -0.68
C PHE A 14 4.61 2.32 -0.95
N TRP A 15 4.93 3.23 -0.02
CA TRP A 15 4.38 4.58 -0.07
C TRP A 15 4.99 5.47 -1.14
N LEU A 16 6.32 5.53 -1.23
CA LEU A 16 7.02 6.37 -2.20
C LEU A 16 6.64 5.99 -3.65
N PRO A 17 6.68 4.70 -4.06
CA PRO A 17 6.22 4.30 -5.39
C PRO A 17 4.73 4.57 -5.60
N ALA A 18 3.88 4.32 -4.61
CA ALA A 18 2.45 4.61 -4.72
C ALA A 18 2.18 6.10 -4.98
N VAL A 19 2.89 7.01 -4.30
CA VAL A 19 2.79 8.46 -4.52
C VAL A 19 3.24 8.82 -5.94
N ILE A 20 4.37 8.28 -6.41
CA ILE A 20 4.87 8.53 -7.77
C ILE A 20 3.84 8.07 -8.81
N ILE A 21 3.30 6.86 -8.66
CA ILE A 21 2.28 6.32 -9.56
C ILE A 21 1.01 7.17 -9.51
N TYR A 22 0.57 7.57 -8.32
CA TYR A 22 -0.58 8.45 -8.13
C TYR A 22 -0.40 9.78 -8.87
N LEU A 23 0.75 10.45 -8.71
CA LEU A 23 1.03 11.72 -9.38
C LEU A 23 1.01 11.58 -10.91
N PHE A 24 1.47 10.44 -11.42
CA PHE A 24 1.41 10.10 -12.84
C PHE A 24 -0.04 9.83 -13.32
N LEU A 25 -0.86 9.15 -12.53
CA LEU A 25 -2.21 8.69 -12.91
C LEU A 25 -3.34 9.67 -12.56
N ARG A 26 -3.17 10.60 -11.62
CA ARG A 26 -4.27 11.43 -11.06
C ARG A 26 -5.08 12.22 -12.10
N LYS A 27 -4.45 12.59 -13.22
CA LYS A 27 -5.09 13.29 -14.37
C LYS A 27 -5.50 12.35 -15.51
N LYS A 28 -5.18 11.06 -15.41
CA LYS A 28 -5.37 10.03 -16.44
C LYS A 28 -6.46 9.02 -16.08
N THR A 29 -6.94 9.06 -14.84
CA THR A 29 -7.99 8.19 -14.32
C THR A 29 -9.33 8.93 -14.26
N ASN A 30 -10.41 8.25 -14.63
CA ASN A 30 -11.76 8.81 -14.59
C ASN A 30 -12.39 8.70 -13.19
N SER A 31 -13.57 9.29 -13.01
CA SER A 31 -14.28 9.31 -11.72
C SER A 31 -14.63 7.90 -11.22
N LEU A 32 -15.04 7.00 -12.11
CA LEU A 32 -15.37 5.61 -11.76
C LEU A 32 -14.15 4.86 -11.22
N GLN A 33 -12.99 5.02 -11.86
CA GLN A 33 -11.74 4.41 -11.40
C GLN A 33 -11.28 4.95 -10.05
N LYS A 34 -11.43 6.26 -9.83
CA LYS A 34 -11.13 6.88 -8.52
C LYS A 34 -12.07 6.36 -7.45
N LYS A 35 -13.36 6.19 -7.76
CA LYS A 35 -14.34 5.61 -6.84
C LYS A 35 -14.00 4.15 -6.51
N ALA A 36 -13.69 3.34 -7.53
CA ALA A 36 -13.29 1.95 -7.35
C ALA A 36 -12.03 1.81 -6.49
N PHE A 37 -11.03 2.68 -6.70
CA PHE A 37 -9.83 2.77 -5.88
C PHE A 37 -10.17 2.97 -4.40
N TRP A 38 -10.98 3.99 -4.07
CA TRP A 38 -11.34 4.26 -2.68
C TRP A 38 -12.17 3.16 -2.02
N ILE A 39 -13.11 2.56 -2.77
CA ILE A 39 -13.88 1.41 -2.27
C ILE A 39 -12.94 0.23 -1.98
N ASN A 40 -11.99 -0.04 -2.86
CA ASN A 40 -11.02 -1.12 -2.67
C ASN A 40 -10.21 -0.92 -1.38
N LEU A 41 -9.71 0.29 -1.14
CA LEU A 41 -8.98 0.60 0.10
C LEU A 41 -9.85 0.53 1.35
N LEU A 42 -11.10 1.00 1.25
CA LEU A 42 -12.05 0.96 2.38
C LEU A 42 -12.37 -0.48 2.79
N ILE A 43 -12.31 -1.43 1.87
CA ILE A 43 -12.49 -2.85 2.15
C ILE A 43 -11.18 -3.47 2.65
N TRP A 44 -10.10 -3.31 1.91
CA TRP A 44 -8.88 -4.07 2.16
C TRP A 44 -8.06 -3.55 3.34
N CYS A 45 -7.90 -2.23 3.51
CA CYS A 45 -7.10 -1.71 4.62
C CYS A 45 -7.64 -2.17 6.00
N PRO A 46 -8.95 -2.14 6.29
CA PRO A 46 -9.47 -2.68 7.55
C PRO A 46 -9.29 -4.19 7.67
N VAL A 47 -9.49 -4.95 6.58
CA VAL A 47 -9.34 -6.42 6.60
C VAL A 47 -7.90 -6.82 6.93
N THR A 48 -6.93 -6.21 6.24
CA THR A 48 -5.51 -6.50 6.45
C THR A 48 -5.03 -6.05 7.81
N PHE A 49 -5.53 -4.91 8.29
CA PHE A 49 -5.18 -4.39 9.61
C PHE A 49 -5.80 -5.21 10.75
N ALA A 50 -7.03 -5.70 10.58
CA ALA A 50 -7.64 -6.62 11.55
C ALA A 50 -6.92 -7.98 11.60
N ALA A 51 -6.47 -8.49 10.45
CA ALA A 51 -5.65 -9.70 10.40
C ALA A 51 -4.35 -9.54 11.19
N GLU A 52 -3.71 -8.37 11.13
CA GLU A 52 -2.50 -8.10 11.90
C GLU A 52 -2.74 -8.17 13.41
N TYR A 53 -3.79 -7.53 13.91
CA TYR A 53 -4.12 -7.64 15.33
C TYR A 53 -4.33 -9.08 15.79
N LEU A 54 -4.93 -9.91 14.94
CA LEU A 54 -5.09 -11.33 15.22
C LEU A 54 -3.73 -12.05 15.25
N TYR A 55 -2.81 -11.68 14.38
CA TYR A 55 -1.46 -12.27 14.33
C TYR A 55 -0.59 -11.88 15.52
N LEU A 56 -0.61 -10.61 15.92
CA LEU A 56 0.04 -10.14 17.15
C LEU A 56 -0.57 -10.79 18.38
N TRP A 57 -1.91 -10.87 18.46
CA TRP A 57 -2.60 -11.51 19.58
C TRP A 57 -2.28 -13.01 19.68
N ALA A 58 -2.13 -13.70 18.55
CA ALA A 58 -1.78 -15.11 18.48
C ALA A 58 -0.28 -15.38 18.61
N ASP A 59 0.56 -14.36 18.82
CA ASP A 59 2.03 -14.44 18.88
C ASP A 59 2.63 -15.19 17.67
N ILE A 60 2.02 -14.99 16.49
CA ILE A 60 2.48 -15.63 15.24
C ILE A 60 3.80 -15.01 14.80
N TRP A 61 3.95 -13.71 15.00
CA TRP A 61 5.19 -12.98 14.76
C TRP A 61 5.25 -11.74 15.64
N ASN A 62 6.46 -11.21 15.83
CA ASN A 62 6.71 -10.02 16.63
C ASN A 62 7.93 -9.26 16.10
N PHE A 63 8.03 -7.96 16.44
CA PHE A 63 9.18 -7.15 16.08
C PHE A 63 10.41 -7.53 16.90
N SER A 64 11.56 -7.65 16.22
CA SER A 64 12.85 -7.78 16.90
C SER A 64 13.48 -6.41 17.11
N GLU A 65 13.10 -5.74 18.19
CA GLU A 65 13.64 -4.43 18.58
C GLU A 65 15.15 -4.45 18.86
N GLU A 66 15.73 -5.64 19.10
CA GLU A 66 17.18 -5.84 19.22
C GLU A 66 17.92 -5.44 17.93
N PHE A 67 17.37 -5.84 16.78
CA PHE A 67 17.98 -5.64 15.47
C PHE A 67 17.42 -4.43 14.71
N ASP A 68 16.14 -4.12 14.91
CA ASP A 68 15.48 -3.01 14.24
C ASP A 68 14.58 -2.23 15.21
N PRO A 69 15.00 -1.04 15.68
CA PRO A 69 14.22 -0.28 16.64
C PRO A 69 12.95 0.27 15.99
N LEU A 70 11.84 0.18 16.71
CA LEU A 70 10.61 0.88 16.36
C LEU A 70 10.78 2.40 16.54
N LEU A 71 9.96 3.17 15.83
CA LEU A 71 9.87 4.62 15.98
C LEU A 71 9.37 5.07 17.36
N GLY A 72 8.80 4.15 18.15
CA GLY A 72 8.20 4.45 19.45
C GLY A 72 6.85 5.17 19.37
N ILE A 73 6.26 5.26 18.18
CA ILE A 73 4.91 5.78 17.98
C ILE A 73 3.95 4.60 17.91
N SER A 74 2.93 4.59 18.76
CA SER A 74 1.88 3.57 18.76
C SER A 74 0.54 4.19 18.42
N ILE A 75 -0.25 3.51 17.59
CA ILE A 75 -1.64 3.85 17.28
C ILE A 75 -2.50 2.64 17.69
N PHE A 76 -3.53 2.86 18.51
CA PHE A 76 -4.38 1.78 19.04
C PHE A 76 -3.61 0.60 19.67
N GLY A 77 -2.45 0.87 20.28
CA GLY A 77 -1.61 -0.14 20.92
C GLY A 77 -0.69 -0.94 19.98
N ALA A 78 -0.78 -0.72 18.66
CA ALA A 78 0.14 -1.31 17.68
C ALA A 78 1.21 -0.27 17.24
N PRO A 79 2.45 -0.69 16.93
CA PRO A 79 3.48 0.19 16.38
C PRO A 79 3.06 0.85 15.06
N ILE A 80 3.48 2.09 14.80
CA ILE A 80 3.14 2.83 13.57
C ILE A 80 3.62 2.11 12.29
N GLU A 81 4.68 1.33 12.41
CA GLU A 81 5.21 0.42 11.40
C GLU A 81 4.14 -0.49 10.80
N GLU A 82 3.25 -1.02 11.65
CA GLU A 82 2.13 -1.85 11.18
C GLU A 82 1.19 -1.07 10.28
N PHE A 83 0.91 0.18 10.62
CA PHE A 83 0.05 1.02 9.80
C PHE A 83 0.73 1.36 8.48
N ALA A 84 2.04 1.63 8.51
CA ALA A 84 2.82 1.90 7.31
C ALA A 84 2.77 0.71 6.35
N PHE A 85 2.96 -0.51 6.84
CA PHE A 85 2.89 -1.71 6.03
C PHE A 85 1.45 -2.02 5.56
N TRP A 86 0.51 -2.20 6.51
CA TRP A 86 -0.84 -2.71 6.22
C TRP A 86 -1.74 -1.73 5.48
N PHE A 87 -1.48 -0.42 5.56
CA PHE A 87 -2.17 0.56 4.73
C PHE A 87 -1.39 0.86 3.45
N GLY A 88 -0.05 0.77 3.50
CA GLY A 88 0.80 1.01 2.33
C GLY A 88 0.65 -0.05 1.26
N ALA A 89 0.64 -1.34 1.63
CA ALA A 89 0.58 -2.44 0.68
C ALA A 89 -0.70 -2.43 -0.18
N PRO A 90 -1.93 -2.34 0.36
CA PRO A 90 -3.14 -2.24 -0.46
C PRO A 90 -3.15 -1.03 -1.39
N VAL A 91 -2.66 0.13 -0.90
CA VAL A 91 -2.53 1.35 -1.71
C VAL A 91 -1.58 1.12 -2.88
N PHE A 92 -0.39 0.57 -2.62
CA PHE A 92 0.62 0.28 -3.63
C PHE A 92 0.11 -0.70 -4.69
N TYR A 93 -0.42 -1.85 -4.28
CA TYR A 93 -0.91 -2.86 -5.23
C TYR A 93 -2.08 -2.35 -6.06
N THR A 94 -2.99 -1.57 -5.46
CA THR A 94 -4.10 -0.96 -6.22
C THR A 94 -3.57 0.06 -7.22
N MET A 95 -2.60 0.90 -6.85
CA MET A 95 -1.97 1.85 -7.77
C MET A 95 -1.24 1.15 -8.92
N LEU A 96 -0.53 0.06 -8.62
CA LEU A 96 0.17 -0.74 -9.62
C LEU A 96 -0.80 -1.36 -10.62
N TYR A 97 -1.92 -1.91 -10.14
CA TYR A 97 -2.99 -2.41 -10.99
C TYR A 97 -3.54 -1.31 -11.91
N MET A 98 -3.84 -0.13 -11.36
CA MET A 98 -4.34 1.00 -12.15
C MET A 98 -3.33 1.49 -13.21
N LEU A 99 -2.03 1.42 -12.89
CA LEU A 99 -0.97 1.76 -13.84
C LEU A 99 -0.96 0.77 -15.00
N PHE A 100 -1.01 -0.53 -14.71
CA PHE A 100 -1.05 -1.57 -15.75
C PHE A 100 -2.30 -1.46 -16.63
N ASP A 101 -3.48 -1.26 -16.03
CA ASP A 101 -4.72 -1.01 -16.78
C ASP A 101 -4.62 0.24 -17.67
N TYR A 102 -3.98 1.32 -17.21
CA TYR A 102 -3.74 2.48 -18.05
C TYR A 102 -2.80 2.18 -19.23
N LEU A 103 -1.68 1.51 -18.97
CA LEU A 103 -0.68 1.17 -20.00
C LEU A 103 -1.27 0.23 -21.05
N ASP A 104 -2.03 -0.77 -20.61
CA ASP A 104 -2.71 -1.74 -21.46
C ASP A 104 -3.74 -1.06 -22.39
N ARG A 105 -4.62 -0.22 -21.84
CA ARG A 105 -5.59 0.55 -22.64
C ARG A 105 -4.93 1.51 -23.62
N LYS A 106 -3.80 2.11 -23.24
CA LYS A 106 -3.10 3.08 -24.09
C LYS A 106 -2.31 2.43 -25.23
N TYR A 107 -1.57 1.36 -24.95
CA TYR A 107 -0.57 0.81 -25.87
C TYR A 107 -0.94 -0.54 -26.48
N TRP A 108 -1.79 -1.33 -25.82
CA TRP A 108 -2.12 -2.69 -26.25
C TRP A 108 -3.50 -2.77 -26.91
N HIS A 109 -4.54 -2.25 -26.25
CA HIS A 109 -5.91 -2.39 -26.74
C HIS A 109 -6.28 -1.52 -27.96
N ARG A 110 -5.53 -0.45 -28.28
CA ARG A 110 -5.73 0.30 -29.54
C ARG A 110 -5.47 -0.54 -30.80
N ARG A 111 -4.71 -1.64 -30.72
CA ARG A 111 -4.43 -2.48 -31.89
C ARG A 111 -5.57 -3.42 -32.27
N LYS A 112 -6.52 -3.69 -31.36
CA LYS A 112 -7.53 -4.73 -31.57
C LYS A 112 -8.76 -4.29 -32.39
N TYR A 113 -8.93 -2.99 -32.62
CA TYR A 113 -10.06 -2.43 -33.39
C TYR A 113 -9.64 -1.48 -34.52
N ALA A 114 -8.36 -1.49 -34.90
CA ALA A 114 -7.84 -0.74 -36.05
C ALA A 114 -7.76 -1.63 -37.31
N ARG A 115 -8.78 -2.45 -37.55
CA ARG A 115 -8.99 -3.18 -38.80
C ARG A 115 -10.27 -2.67 -39.45
#